data_AF-A0A6I1NN44-F1
#
_entry.id   AF-A0A6I1NN44-F1
#
_cell.length_a   1.000
_cell.length_b   1.000
_cell.length_c   1.000
_cell.angle_alpha   90.00
_cell.angle_beta   90.00
_cell.angle_gamma   90.00
#
_symmetry.space_group_name_H-M   'P 1'
#
loop_
_entity.id
_entity.type
_entity.pdbx_description
1 polymer ?
#
loop_
_entity_poly.entity_id
_entity_poly.type
_entity_poly.pdbx_seq_one_letter_code
_entity_poly.pdbx_strand_id
1 'polypeptide(L)'
;MAIKRGASRVILLGYDLQYTGGRRHWHGDHPACLGNADRITTWPAQFARLRQDHPSIDIINCSRETALTVFPRADLQVTLDGR
;
A
#
# COMPACT_ATOMS: atom_id res chain seq x y z
N MET A 1 1.47 2.81 -11.71
CA MET A 1 2.28 2.32 -12.85
C MET A 1 1.97 0.87 -13.22
N ALA A 2 1.89 -0.08 -12.28
CA ALA A 2 1.65 -1.50 -12.58
C ALA A 2 0.41 -1.73 -13.48
N ILE A 3 -0.74 -1.16 -13.11
CA ILE A 3 -1.99 -1.26 -13.89
C ILE A 3 -1.83 -0.69 -15.30
N LYS A 4 -1.24 0.50 -15.45
CA LYS A 4 -0.97 1.12 -16.76
C LYS A 4 -0.03 0.28 -17.62
N ARG A 5 0.78 -0.60 -17.03
CA ARG A 5 1.66 -1.54 -17.72
C ARG A 5 1.03 -2.91 -17.94
N GLY A 6 -0.28 -3.06 -17.68
CA GLY A 6 -1.04 -4.28 -17.98
C GLY A 6 -1.10 -5.31 -16.85
N ALA A 7 -0.67 -4.99 -15.62
CA ALA A 7 -0.82 -5.90 -14.50
C ALA A 7 -2.31 -6.10 -14.15
N SER A 8 -2.79 -7.34 -14.21
CA SER A 8 -4.13 -7.74 -13.78
C SER A 8 -4.22 -8.07 -12.29
N ARG A 9 -3.07 -8.44 -11.68
CA ARG A 9 -2.92 -8.73 -10.25
C ARG A 9 -1.76 -7.91 -9.67
N VAL A 10 -1.98 -7.31 -8.50
CA VAL A 10 -0.99 -6.48 -7.79
C VAL A 10 -0.98 -6.85 -6.32
N ILE A 11 0.17 -7.33 -5.83
CA ILE A 11 0.39 -7.61 -4.41
C ILE A 11 1.16 -6.43 -3.81
N LEU A 12 0.60 -5.81 -2.78
CA LEU A 12 1.21 -4.71 -2.04
C LEU A 12 1.91 -5.25 -0.80
N LEU A 13 3.10 -4.73 -0.50
CA LEU A 13 3.85 -5.01 0.73
C LEU A 13 4.54 -3.73 1.21
N GLY A 14 4.40 -3.39 2.49
CA GLY A 14 4.88 -2.14 3.08
C GLY A 14 4.02 -0.92 2.74
N TYR A 15 2.75 -1.14 2.42
CA TYR A 15 1.74 -0.11 2.14
C TYR A 15 0.87 0.10 3.38
N ASP A 16 1.45 0.77 4.38
CA ASP A 16 0.88 0.84 5.72
C ASP A 16 -0.14 1.99 5.84
N LEU A 17 0.10 3.14 5.20
CA LEU A 17 -0.75 4.35 5.31
C LEU A 17 -0.96 4.84 6.76
N GLN A 18 -0.09 4.43 7.67
CA GLN A 18 -0.05 4.88 9.05
C GLN A 18 1.39 4.91 9.54
N TYR A 19 1.60 5.49 10.71
CA TYR A 19 2.84 5.32 11.45
C TYR A 19 2.74 4.08 12.33
N THR A 20 3.83 3.33 12.43
CA THR A 20 3.89 2.05 13.15
C THR A 20 4.94 2.16 14.24
N GLY A 21 4.52 2.02 15.50
CA GLY A 21 5.41 2.22 16.65
C GLY A 21 6.05 3.61 16.70
N GLY A 22 5.31 4.65 16.27
CA GLY A 22 5.80 6.03 16.21
C GLY A 22 6.76 6.33 15.05
N ARG A 23 7.06 5.35 14.19
CA ARG A 23 7.95 5.52 13.03
C ARG A 23 7.16 5.77 11.75
N ARG A 24 7.67 6.67 10.92
CA ARG A 24 7.09 7.04 9.61
C ARG A 24 7.50 6.09 8.50
N HIS A 25 8.66 5.45 8.68
CA HIS A 25 9.28 4.53 7.74
C HIS A 25 9.76 3.29 8.49
N TRP A 26 10.06 2.23 7.73
CA TRP A 26 10.78 1.07 8.28
C TRP A 26 12.25 1.40 8.56
N HIS A 27 12.82 2.36 7.84
CA HIS A 27 14.13 2.97 8.06
C HIS A 27 14.01 4.30 8.84
N GLY A 28 15.14 4.97 9.11
CA GLY A 28 15.15 6.30 9.72
C GLY A 28 14.61 7.39 8.79
N ASP A 29 14.24 8.53 9.35
CA ASP A 29 13.80 9.68 8.55
C ASP A 29 14.92 10.16 7.61
N HIS A 30 14.51 10.59 6.43
CA HIS A 30 15.40 11.18 5.46
C HIS A 30 15.95 12.53 5.96
N PRO A 31 17.17 12.92 5.53
CA PRO A 31 17.73 14.24 5.81
C PRO A 31 16.84 15.39 5.36
N ALA A 32 17.15 16.60 5.85
CA ALA A 32 16.46 17.83 5.46
C ALA A 32 16.33 17.97 3.93
N CYS A 33 15.23 18.59 3.49
CA CYS A 33 14.81 18.76 2.10
C CYS A 33 14.21 17.52 1.42
N LEU A 34 14.23 16.34 2.06
CA LEU A 34 13.48 15.15 1.61
C LEU A 34 12.21 14.99 2.45
N GLY A 35 11.15 14.48 1.81
CA GLY A 35 9.85 14.27 2.48
C GLY A 35 9.85 13.05 3.38
N ASN A 36 9.18 13.14 4.53
CA ASN A 36 9.08 12.05 5.51
C ASN A 36 7.61 11.69 5.76
N ALA A 37 6.94 11.20 4.71
CA ALA A 37 5.52 10.80 4.74
C ALA A 37 4.56 11.85 5.35
N ASP A 38 4.89 13.14 5.29
CA ASP A 38 4.17 14.21 6.02
C ASP A 38 2.69 14.38 5.59
N ARG A 39 2.31 13.84 4.43
CA ARG A 39 0.94 13.88 3.89
C ARG A 39 0.23 12.53 3.92
N ILE A 40 0.64 11.63 4.82
CA ILE A 40 0.08 10.27 4.94
C ILE A 40 -1.45 10.25 5.04
N THR A 41 -2.04 11.26 5.70
CA THR A 41 -3.50 11.43 5.85
C THR A 41 -4.24 11.64 4.52
N THR A 42 -3.55 12.04 3.45
CA THR A 42 -4.16 12.26 2.12
C THR A 42 -4.20 11.00 1.26
N TRP A 43 -3.36 10.01 1.57
CA TRP A 43 -3.19 8.81 0.74
C TRP A 43 -4.43 7.91 0.70
N PRO A 44 -5.21 7.70 1.79
CA PRO A 44 -6.40 6.85 1.74
C PRO A 44 -7.39 7.24 0.63
N ALA A 45 -7.63 8.54 0.45
CA ALA A 45 -8.54 9.04 -0.59
C ALA A 45 -8.03 8.72 -2.02
N GLN A 46 -6.72 8.76 -2.23
CA GLN A 46 -6.10 8.44 -3.52
C GLN A 46 -6.24 6.95 -3.85
N PHE A 47 -6.05 6.07 -2.86
CA PHE A 47 -6.26 4.63 -3.06
C PHE A 47 -7.73 4.26 -3.21
N ALA A 48 -8.64 4.94 -2.49
CA ALA A 48 -10.08 4.79 -2.71
C ALA A 48 -10.44 5.13 -4.16
N ARG A 49 -9.91 6.24 -4.68
CA ARG A 49 -10.11 6.61 -6.08
C ARG A 49 -9.52 5.58 -7.04
N LEU A 50 -8.31 5.08 -6.79
CA LEU A 50 -7.68 4.03 -7.59
C LEU A 50 -8.57 2.77 -7.67
N ARG A 51 -9.16 2.35 -6.54
CA ARG A 51 -10.05 1.18 -6.48
C ARG A 51 -11.35 1.40 -7.26
N GLN A 52 -11.86 2.63 -7.29
CA GLN A 52 -13.03 3.01 -8.09
C GLN A 52 -12.72 3.00 -9.59
N ASP A 53 -11.58 3.57 -9.99
CA ASP A 53 -11.18 3.66 -11.40
C ASP A 53 -10.79 2.31 -12.01
N HIS A 54 -10.36 1.36 -11.18
CA HIS A 54 -9.86 0.04 -11.62
C HIS A 54 -10.52 -1.12 -10.85
N PRO A 55 -11.84 -1.31 -10.97
CA PRO A 55 -12.55 -2.23 -10.09
C PRO A 55 -12.30 -3.72 -10.37
N SER A 56 -11.76 -4.03 -11.55
CA SER A 56 -11.47 -5.39 -12.02
C SER A 56 -10.05 -5.87 -11.71
N ILE A 57 -9.16 -5.00 -11.21
CA ILE A 57 -7.79 -5.39 -10.88
C ILE A 57 -7.79 -6.08 -9.52
N ASP A 58 -7.19 -7.27 -9.46
CA ASP A 58 -6.98 -7.98 -8.19
C ASP A 58 -5.83 -7.33 -7.42
N ILE A 59 -6.17 -6.49 -6.44
CA ILE A 59 -5.20 -5.81 -5.59
C ILE A 59 -5.32 -6.38 -4.18
N ILE A 60 -4.23 -6.92 -3.64
CA ILE A 60 -4.16 -7.52 -2.31
C ILE A 60 -3.08 -6.81 -1.51
N ASN A 61 -3.37 -6.45 -0.26
CA ASN A 61 -2.40 -5.85 0.65
C ASN A 61 -1.88 -6.88 1.66
N CYS A 62 -0.62 -7.27 1.51
CA CYS A 62 0.09 -8.21 2.38
C CYS A 62 0.92 -7.51 3.47
N SER A 63 0.69 -6.22 3.72
CA SER A 63 1.34 -5.49 4.81
C SER A 63 0.80 -5.95 6.16
N ARG A 64 1.70 -6.18 7.12
CA ARG A 64 1.37 -6.73 8.46
C ARG A 64 0.51 -5.79 9.30
N GLU A 65 0.80 -4.49 9.22
CA GLU A 65 0.06 -3.42 9.88
C GLU A 65 -0.27 -2.37 8.82
N THR A 66 -1.54 -2.04 8.65
CA THR A 66 -1.95 -1.09 7.61
C THR A 66 -3.31 -0.48 7.91
N ALA A 67 -3.43 0.82 7.65
CA ALA A 67 -4.66 1.60 7.61
C ALA A 67 -5.26 1.64 6.19
N LEU A 68 -4.61 1.03 5.19
CA LEU A 68 -5.15 0.91 3.84
C LEU A 68 -6.19 -0.21 3.77
N THR A 69 -7.45 0.15 3.96
CA THR A 69 -8.58 -0.80 4.09
C THR A 69 -9.37 -1.04 2.81
N VAL A 70 -9.08 -0.32 1.73
CA VAL A 70 -9.85 -0.41 0.46
C VAL A 70 -9.53 -1.65 -0.37
N PHE A 71 -8.52 -2.43 0.02
CA PHE A 71 -8.12 -3.68 -0.62
C PHE A 71 -8.16 -4.84 0.39
N PRO A 72 -8.50 -6.06 -0.02
CA PRO A 72 -8.40 -7.24 0.83
C PRO A 72 -6.98 -7.42 1.37
N ARG A 73 -6.89 -7.95 2.59
CA ARG A 73 -5.62 -8.30 3.25
C ARG A 73 -5.41 -9.80 3.21
N ALA A 74 -4.15 -10.22 3.03
CA ALA A 74 -3.75 -11.61 3.05
C ALA A 74 -2.32 -11.77 3.56
N ASP A 75 -1.95 -12.98 3.99
CA ASP A 75 -0.56 -13.30 4.27
C ASP A 75 0.27 -13.30 2.97
N LEU A 76 1.51 -12.82 3.04
CA LEU A 76 2.38 -12.69 1.87
C LEU A 76 2.74 -14.06 1.28
N GLN A 77 3.14 -15.01 2.13
CA GLN A 77 3.58 -16.34 1.69
C GLN A 77 2.43 -17.07 1.00
N VAL A 78 1.25 -17.07 1.64
CA VAL A 78 0.03 -17.66 1.06
C VAL A 78 -0.31 -17.06 -0.30
N THR A 79 -0.21 -15.74 -0.43
CA THR A 79 -0.56 -15.02 -1.67
C THR A 79 0.42 -15.34 -2.82
N LEU A 80 1.70 -15.57 -2.50
CA LEU A 80 2.73 -15.91 -3.48
C LEU A 80 2.69 -17.40 -3.90
N ASP A 81 2.36 -18.30 -2.97
CA ASP A 81 2.37 -19.75 -3.22
C ASP A 81 1.16 -20.26 -4.03
N GLY A 82 0.14 -19.41 -4.25
CA GLY A 82 -0.89 -19.64 -5.26
C GLY A 82 -1.76 -20.87 -5.04
N ARG A 83 -2.39 -20.99 -3.86
CA ARG A 83 -3.66 -21.73 -3.72
C ARG A 83 -4.84 -20.77 -3.79
#